data_AF-A0AAN8XA59-F1
#
_entry.id   AF-A0AAN8XA59-F1
#
_cell.length_a   1.000
_cell.length_b   1.000
_cell.length_c   1.000
_cell.angle_alpha   90.00
_cell.angle_beta   90.00
_cell.angle_gamma   90.00
#
_symmetry.space_group_name_H-M   'P 1'
#
loop_
_entity.id
_entity.type
_entity.pdbx_description
1 polymer ?
#
loop_
_entity_poly.entity_id
_entity_poly.type
_entity_poly.pdbx_seq_one_letter_code
_entity_poly.pdbx_strand_id
1 'polypeptide(L)'
;MNRSTVGTAYKNKDRIMEHVKIAVPVQSTTTVVFGTHNLTLNLENLIFRVFQWVKNSMRWQKKFRVFRCHIFILGWLGVLLLLMTYLRLETDSAHPPPPLMVNRGAQTSPNVGVPDKPRNKKMRQQCNPPDRIQRHQEGVLPAQYELNGVIVALRHGDRGPLVHVSNLSSINCGHKSYGTPAYRKYVSDILNASKTNAYINFVGPFMKYPLLPLPTKCSIGHLTPQGVSQHLQLGKVLKEVYLNEWNLLGSKRELDDIVVHSTKYRRTFQSLLAFLYSFLPGFDISAVRIQDGKGISFCDNDCRCEKIDFFDQKYEQERRDYRKSHPGVVELVRKINPLVKANPLSDDITNPLVMRDALLAYVCHGAPLPCSESKCVKIEDVTGLISYEDWEGKQKRTSAQRKSAKLRSYGLLKSIIAYIDGMVADSKPRVVIYSGHDKTLKFLLDSLAITNYQLPYYASRLIIEVYRNTTSPQNPEYGKNYFFRLVYNGKDITRFIPFCDSVMIKQLKTGSVKRGSINLCSVSSQNIESNPRKTLWKTTTHPHTPPIQHSLPEMYVREPGIGSGPP
;
A
#
# COMPACT_ATOMS: atom_id res chain seq x y z
N MET A 1 60.45 -40.39 -4.19
CA MET A 1 61.81 -39.89 -3.93
C MET A 1 61.73 -38.62 -3.08
N ASN A 2 62.36 -38.66 -1.91
CA ASN A 2 62.81 -37.62 -0.96
C ASN A 2 61.97 -36.32 -0.79
N ARG A 3 61.40 -35.95 0.36
CA ARG A 3 61.86 -35.85 1.79
C ARG A 3 62.68 -34.58 2.08
N SER A 4 62.26 -33.87 3.16
CA SER A 4 63.02 -32.99 4.09
C SER A 4 63.52 -31.62 3.55
N THR A 5 63.61 -30.49 4.27
CA THR A 5 63.59 -30.09 5.73
C THR A 5 63.62 -28.54 5.78
N VAL A 6 62.84 -27.84 6.63
CA VAL A 6 63.14 -27.24 7.98
C VAL A 6 64.07 -26.00 8.03
N GLY A 7 63.53 -24.89 8.60
CA GLY A 7 64.15 -23.86 9.46
C GLY A 7 65.11 -22.84 8.79
N THR A 8 65.28 -21.58 9.17
CA THR A 8 64.89 -20.69 10.30
C THR A 8 65.44 -19.29 9.92
N ALA A 9 64.66 -18.20 9.97
CA ALA A 9 64.63 -17.16 11.02
C ALA A 9 65.31 -15.80 10.65
N TYR A 10 64.65 -14.73 11.14
CA TYR A 10 65.11 -13.36 11.42
C TYR A 10 65.16 -12.26 10.33
N LYS A 11 64.32 -11.24 10.61
CA LYS A 11 64.61 -9.79 10.78
C LYS A 11 64.09 -8.77 9.75
N ASN A 12 63.29 -7.86 10.34
CA ASN A 12 63.14 -6.42 10.10
C ASN A 12 62.30 -5.86 8.95
N LYS A 13 61.19 -5.27 9.41
CA LYS A 13 60.51 -4.07 8.89
C LYS A 13 61.48 -2.92 8.68
N ASP A 14 61.38 -2.24 7.54
CA ASP A 14 60.94 -0.84 7.42
C ASP A 14 61.17 -0.37 5.97
N ARG A 15 60.53 0.77 5.61
CA ARG A 15 60.81 1.64 4.43
C ARG A 15 60.18 1.15 3.09
N ILE A 16 59.48 1.94 2.25
CA ILE A 16 59.39 3.38 1.96
C ILE A 16 58.02 3.69 1.32
N MET A 17 57.46 4.87 1.63
CA MET A 17 56.38 5.58 0.92
C MET A 17 56.91 6.30 -0.34
N GLU A 18 56.12 6.34 -1.42
CA GLU A 18 55.89 7.43 -2.41
C GLU A 18 55.27 6.80 -3.69
N HIS A 19 54.32 7.34 -4.45
CA HIS A 19 53.61 8.61 -4.58
C HIS A 19 52.33 8.36 -5.42
N VAL A 20 51.19 9.03 -5.15
CA VAL A 20 50.32 9.65 -6.19
C VAL A 20 49.54 10.81 -5.53
N LYS A 21 49.64 12.01 -6.13
CA LYS A 21 48.92 13.25 -5.77
C LYS A 21 47.54 13.30 -6.45
N ILE A 22 46.53 13.83 -5.77
CA ILE A 22 45.34 14.44 -6.39
C ILE A 22 45.10 15.81 -5.75
N ALA A 23 44.93 16.83 -6.58
CA ALA A 23 44.71 18.22 -6.23
C ALA A 23 43.22 18.52 -5.90
N VAL A 24 42.97 19.47 -5.02
CA VAL A 24 41.64 20.08 -4.75
C VAL A 24 41.80 21.61 -4.75
N PRO A 25 40.90 22.38 -5.40
CA PRO A 25 41.00 23.84 -5.49
C PRO A 25 40.39 24.58 -4.28
N VAL A 26 40.62 25.89 -4.28
CA VAL A 26 40.64 26.86 -3.17
C VAL A 26 39.29 27.56 -2.90
N GLN A 27 39.05 27.84 -1.60
CA GLN A 27 38.20 28.87 -0.93
C GLN A 27 36.68 28.93 -1.10
N SER A 28 35.97 28.85 0.03
CA SER A 28 34.91 29.81 0.39
C SER A 28 34.85 30.00 1.92
N THR A 29 35.22 31.20 2.38
CA THR A 29 35.02 31.67 3.77
C THR A 29 33.63 32.29 3.88
N THR A 30 32.80 31.81 4.80
CA THR A 30 31.50 32.42 5.10
C THR A 30 31.56 33.09 6.48
N THR A 31 31.42 34.41 6.50
CA THR A 31 31.30 35.22 7.72
C THR A 31 29.82 35.46 7.99
N VAL A 32 29.32 35.05 9.15
CA VAL A 32 27.96 35.37 9.62
C VAL A 32 28.07 36.41 10.73
N VAL A 33 27.41 37.55 10.57
CA VAL A 33 27.42 38.68 11.52
C VAL A 33 26.21 38.59 12.44
N PHE A 34 26.44 38.53 13.75
CA PHE A 34 25.45 38.80 14.79
C PHE A 34 26.11 39.55 15.95
N GLY A 35 25.73 40.81 16.16
CA GLY A 35 26.02 41.55 17.40
C GLY A 35 27.50 41.85 17.67
N THR A 36 27.75 42.78 18.61
CA THR A 36 28.98 43.55 18.77
C THR A 36 30.21 42.81 19.35
N HIS A 37 30.37 41.51 19.12
CA HIS A 37 31.61 40.80 19.44
C HIS A 37 32.02 39.82 18.34
N ASN A 38 33.13 40.12 17.67
CA ASN A 38 33.77 39.22 16.70
C ASN A 38 34.39 38.02 17.42
N LEU A 39 33.79 36.83 17.27
CA LEU A 39 34.40 35.56 17.65
C LEU A 39 34.64 34.72 16.39
N THR A 40 35.86 34.80 15.87
CA THR A 40 36.36 33.90 14.83
C THR A 40 36.66 32.53 15.44
N LEU A 41 35.72 31.59 15.35
CA LEU A 41 35.96 30.19 15.69
C LEU A 41 36.64 29.48 14.52
N ASN A 42 37.97 29.39 14.60
CA ASN A 42 38.77 28.63 13.65
C ASN A 42 38.62 27.12 13.99
N LEU A 43 37.84 26.40 13.18
CA LEU A 43 37.45 25.01 13.40
C LEU A 43 38.67 24.08 13.54
N GLU A 44 39.76 24.38 12.85
CA GLU A 44 41.02 23.63 12.96
C GLU A 44 41.66 23.77 14.35
N ASN A 45 41.54 24.95 14.97
CA ASN A 45 42.14 25.24 16.27
C ASN A 45 41.32 24.59 17.42
N LEU A 46 40.00 24.47 17.25
CA LEU A 46 39.13 23.73 18.16
C LEU A 46 39.40 22.22 18.08
N ILE A 47 39.53 21.68 16.87
CA ILE A 47 39.87 20.26 16.66
C ILE A 47 41.26 19.96 17.25
N PHE A 48 42.25 20.84 17.04
CA PHE A 48 43.58 20.67 17.59
C PHE A 48 43.60 20.72 19.13
N ARG A 49 42.81 21.62 19.74
CA ARG A 49 42.66 21.71 21.21
C ARG A 49 41.93 20.51 21.80
N VAL A 50 40.91 20.00 21.13
CA VAL A 50 40.23 18.75 21.52
C VAL A 50 41.18 17.56 21.41
N PHE A 51 41.99 17.50 20.36
CA PHE A 51 42.98 16.43 20.17
C PHE A 51 44.09 16.48 21.24
N GLN A 52 44.57 17.68 21.61
CA GLN A 52 45.52 17.88 22.70
C GLN A 52 44.91 17.59 24.07
N TRP A 53 43.64 17.93 24.29
CA TRP A 53 42.92 17.58 25.51
C TRP A 53 42.76 16.06 25.63
N VAL A 54 42.34 15.37 24.57
CA VAL A 54 42.27 13.89 24.52
C VAL A 54 43.64 13.26 24.75
N LYS A 55 44.71 13.80 24.16
CA LYS A 55 46.10 13.33 24.35
C LYS A 55 46.57 13.51 25.80
N ASN A 56 46.25 14.62 26.45
CA ASN A 56 46.64 14.91 27.83
C ASN A 56 45.77 14.16 28.86
N SER A 57 44.50 13.89 28.56
CA SER A 57 43.60 13.06 29.41
C SER A 57 43.95 11.56 29.40
N MET A 58 44.82 11.11 28.50
CA MET A 58 45.31 9.72 28.43
C MET A 58 46.41 9.38 29.44
N ARG A 59 46.87 10.32 30.27
CA ARG A 59 47.91 10.10 31.29
C ARG A 59 47.36 9.91 32.71
N TRP A 60 46.24 9.20 32.89
CA TRP A 60 45.68 8.95 34.23
C TRP A 60 45.27 7.49 34.44
N GLN A 61 45.94 6.86 35.41
CA GLN A 61 45.77 5.58 36.14
C GLN A 61 44.96 4.43 35.48
N LYS A 62 45.62 3.27 35.33
CA LYS A 62 45.18 2.05 34.61
C LYS A 62 43.91 1.34 35.17
N LYS A 63 43.29 1.82 36.25
CA LYS A 63 42.24 1.08 36.99
C LYS A 63 40.80 1.23 36.48
N PHE A 64 40.49 2.17 35.56
CA PHE A 64 39.10 2.47 35.15
C PHE A 64 38.84 2.39 33.63
N ARG A 65 39.47 1.44 32.92
CA ARG A 65 39.33 1.31 31.46
C ARG A 65 37.88 1.03 31.00
N VAL A 66 37.14 0.19 31.71
CA VAL A 66 35.77 -0.22 31.32
C VAL A 66 34.76 0.91 31.55
N PHE A 67 34.87 1.60 32.68
CA PHE A 67 34.01 2.74 33.03
C PHE A 67 34.17 3.90 32.04
N ARG A 68 35.39 4.12 31.54
CA ARG A 68 35.67 5.14 30.51
C ARG A 68 35.02 4.82 29.17
N CYS A 69 35.05 3.56 28.71
CA CYS A 69 34.32 3.18 27.49
C CYS A 69 32.81 3.42 27.62
N HIS A 70 32.23 3.18 28.81
CA HIS A 70 30.80 3.40 29.02
C HIS A 70 30.42 4.89 28.95
N ILE A 71 31.21 5.77 29.57
CA ILE A 71 30.98 7.22 29.49
C ILE A 71 31.11 7.73 28.04
N PHE A 72 32.10 7.24 27.29
CA PHE A 72 32.27 7.63 25.88
C PHE A 72 31.12 7.13 24.99
N ILE A 73 30.65 5.90 25.18
CA ILE A 73 29.51 5.36 24.43
C ILE A 73 28.23 6.12 24.76
N LEU A 74 27.99 6.42 26.03
CA LEU A 74 26.82 7.22 26.46
C LEU A 74 26.89 8.66 25.92
N GLY A 75 28.07 9.27 25.91
CA GLY A 75 28.28 10.59 25.30
C GLY A 75 28.00 10.60 23.80
N TRP A 76 28.50 9.60 23.07
CA TRP A 76 28.24 9.46 21.63
C TRP A 76 26.77 9.17 21.31
N LEU A 77 26.09 8.35 22.12
CA LEU A 77 24.65 8.14 22.01
C LEU A 77 23.85 9.42 22.26
N GLY A 78 24.27 10.24 23.23
CA GLY A 78 23.68 11.55 23.51
C GLY A 78 23.84 12.53 22.34
N VAL A 79 25.02 12.60 21.73
CA VAL A 79 25.28 13.43 20.54
C VAL A 79 24.47 12.93 19.34
N LEU A 80 24.35 11.62 19.13
CA LEU A 80 23.50 11.04 18.08
C LEU A 80 22.01 11.38 18.28
N LEU A 81 21.52 11.33 19.52
CA LEU A 81 20.14 11.71 19.87
C LEU A 81 19.90 13.22 19.66
N LEU A 82 20.87 14.07 20.02
CA LEU A 82 20.83 15.51 19.77
C LEU A 82 20.86 15.83 18.28
N LEU A 83 21.69 15.14 17.50
CA LEU A 83 21.73 15.30 16.04
C LEU A 83 20.42 14.85 15.38
N MET A 84 19.83 13.75 15.84
CA MET A 84 18.54 13.25 15.35
C MET A 84 17.35 14.13 15.73
N THR A 85 17.42 14.83 16.87
CA THR A 85 16.40 15.81 17.27
C THR A 85 16.58 17.16 16.56
N TYR A 86 17.83 17.59 16.32
CA TYR A 86 18.14 18.76 15.51
C TYR A 86 17.69 18.58 14.04
N LEU A 87 17.99 17.43 13.42
CA LEU A 87 17.51 17.07 12.08
C LEU A 87 15.98 16.91 12.00
N ARG A 88 15.28 16.73 13.13
CA ARG A 88 13.82 16.74 13.20
C ARG A 88 13.24 18.16 13.26
N LEU A 89 13.93 19.09 13.94
CA LEU A 89 13.49 20.49 14.08
C LEU A 89 13.53 21.26 12.74
N GLU A 90 14.40 20.88 11.81
CA GLU A 90 14.38 21.42 10.43
C GLU A 90 13.22 20.89 9.56
N THR A 91 12.41 19.94 10.07
CA THR A 91 11.27 19.36 9.33
C THR A 91 9.89 19.71 9.87
N ASP A 92 9.78 20.41 11.00
CA ASP A 92 8.49 20.84 11.57
C ASP A 92 8.42 22.36 11.74
N SER A 93 7.92 23.03 10.70
CA SER A 93 7.29 24.34 10.82
C SER A 93 5.90 24.26 10.19
N ALA A 94 4.99 23.56 10.88
CA ALA A 94 3.58 23.52 10.53
C ALA A 94 2.86 24.72 11.16
N HIS A 95 2.97 25.89 10.52
CA HIS A 95 1.96 26.93 10.69
C HIS A 95 0.82 26.69 9.68
N PRO A 96 -0.46 26.85 10.08
CA PRO A 96 -1.57 26.79 9.13
C PRO A 96 -1.43 27.95 8.14
N PRO A 97 -1.37 27.71 6.81
CA PRO A 97 -1.35 28.80 5.85
C PRO A 97 -2.71 29.53 5.83
N PRO A 98 -2.70 30.84 5.53
CA PRO A 98 -3.94 31.61 5.42
C PRO A 98 -4.87 31.05 4.33
N PRO A 99 -6.19 31.33 4.40
CA PRO A 99 -7.15 30.81 3.44
C PRO A 99 -6.78 31.25 2.01
N LEU A 100 -6.60 30.27 1.12
CA LEU A 100 -6.27 30.52 -0.28
C LEU A 100 -7.44 31.18 -1.00
N MET A 101 -7.18 32.34 -1.57
CA MET A 101 -8.02 32.94 -2.61
C MET A 101 -7.93 32.05 -3.86
N VAL A 102 -9.05 31.40 -4.21
CA VAL A 102 -9.19 30.70 -5.48
C VAL A 102 -9.24 31.77 -6.55
N ASN A 103 -8.17 31.93 -7.33
CA ASN A 103 -8.25 32.64 -8.60
C ASN A 103 -9.30 31.94 -9.44
N ARG A 104 -10.45 32.59 -9.64
CA ARG A 104 -11.45 32.26 -10.66
C ARG A 104 -10.87 32.58 -12.04
N GLY A 105 -9.76 31.94 -12.40
CA GLY A 105 -9.39 31.75 -13.79
C GLY A 105 -10.33 30.71 -14.35
N ALA A 106 -11.08 31.07 -15.39
CA ALA A 106 -12.08 30.23 -16.03
C ALA A 106 -11.47 28.89 -16.52
N GLN A 107 -11.42 27.88 -15.65
CA GLN A 107 -11.43 26.49 -16.09
C GLN A 107 -12.87 26.15 -16.36
N THR A 108 -13.24 26.19 -17.65
CA THR A 108 -14.47 25.60 -18.16
C THR A 108 -14.55 24.16 -17.65
N SER A 109 -15.45 23.95 -16.68
CA SER A 109 -15.92 22.63 -16.31
C SER A 109 -16.31 21.89 -17.60
N PRO A 110 -15.82 20.68 -17.88
CA PRO A 110 -16.37 19.93 -18.99
C PRO A 110 -17.84 19.69 -18.65
N ASN A 111 -18.72 20.26 -19.48
CA ASN A 111 -20.17 20.20 -19.36
C ASN A 111 -20.62 18.82 -18.85
N VAL A 112 -21.19 18.83 -17.65
CA VAL A 112 -21.93 17.69 -17.08
C VAL A 112 -23.14 17.49 -17.99
N GLY A 113 -23.00 16.63 -19.01
CA GLY A 113 -24.06 16.38 -19.98
C GLY A 113 -23.61 15.98 -21.39
N VAL A 114 -22.35 16.17 -21.77
CA VAL A 114 -21.85 15.68 -23.07
C VAL A 114 -21.38 14.24 -22.93
N PRO A 115 -21.91 13.27 -23.71
CA PRO A 115 -21.41 11.90 -23.69
C PRO A 115 -19.93 11.88 -24.08
N ASP A 116 -19.11 11.34 -23.19
CA ASP A 116 -17.69 11.19 -23.43
C ASP A 116 -17.41 10.41 -24.72
N LYS A 117 -16.45 10.89 -25.53
CA LYS A 117 -15.84 10.04 -26.57
C LYS A 117 -15.45 8.69 -25.92
N PRO A 118 -15.80 7.52 -26.49
CA PRO A 118 -15.61 6.22 -25.85
C PRO A 118 -14.19 5.95 -25.32
N ARG A 119 -13.16 6.51 -25.97
CA ARG A 119 -11.75 6.37 -25.58
C ARG A 119 -11.40 7.11 -24.29
N ASN A 120 -12.03 8.27 -24.00
CA ASN A 120 -11.79 9.04 -22.78
C ASN A 120 -12.43 8.40 -21.55
N LYS A 121 -13.42 7.51 -21.76
CA LYS A 121 -14.14 6.81 -20.68
C LYS A 121 -13.20 5.93 -19.87
N LYS A 122 -12.31 5.16 -20.53
CA LYS A 122 -11.36 4.25 -19.88
C LYS A 122 -10.35 4.99 -18.99
N MET A 123 -9.80 6.09 -19.50
CA MET A 123 -8.86 6.93 -18.76
C MET A 123 -9.54 7.56 -17.54
N ARG A 124 -10.69 8.22 -17.71
CA ARG A 124 -11.43 8.81 -16.59
C ARG A 124 -11.87 7.78 -15.55
N GLN A 125 -12.05 6.53 -15.96
CA GLN A 125 -12.36 5.45 -15.04
C GLN A 125 -11.18 5.11 -14.12
N GLN A 126 -9.93 5.24 -14.58
CA GLN A 126 -8.75 5.04 -13.72
C GLN A 126 -8.69 6.06 -12.57
N CYS A 127 -9.09 7.30 -12.85
CA CYS A 127 -9.13 8.38 -11.87
C CYS A 127 -10.28 8.26 -10.87
N ASN A 128 -11.36 7.55 -11.22
CA ASN A 128 -12.52 7.26 -10.36
C ASN A 128 -12.95 8.41 -9.44
N PRO A 129 -13.39 9.55 -9.98
CA PRO A 129 -13.75 10.70 -9.15
C PRO A 129 -14.92 10.36 -8.21
N PRO A 130 -15.04 11.03 -7.04
CA PRO A 130 -15.98 10.63 -5.99
C PRO A 130 -17.44 10.47 -6.47
N ASP A 131 -17.93 11.34 -7.35
CA ASP A 131 -19.30 11.30 -7.89
C ASP A 131 -19.65 10.00 -8.64
N ARG A 132 -18.64 9.27 -9.12
CA ARG A 132 -18.80 7.98 -9.80
C ARG A 132 -18.77 6.79 -8.85
N ILE A 133 -18.42 7.00 -7.58
CA ILE A 133 -18.45 5.97 -6.55
C ILE A 133 -19.88 5.88 -6.02
N GLN A 134 -20.61 4.92 -6.55
CA GLN A 134 -22.00 4.67 -6.23
C GLN A 134 -22.22 3.20 -5.85
N ARG A 135 -23.34 2.94 -5.17
CA ARG A 135 -23.85 1.58 -5.00
C ARG A 135 -24.31 1.04 -6.35
N HIS A 136 -24.05 -0.24 -6.59
CA HIS A 136 -24.67 -0.99 -7.67
C HIS A 136 -25.33 -2.24 -7.09
N GLN A 137 -24.70 -3.41 -7.13
CA GLN A 137 -25.30 -4.67 -6.71
C GLN A 137 -24.99 -5.05 -5.24
N GLU A 138 -24.25 -4.22 -4.48
CA GLU A 138 -23.99 -4.45 -3.06
C GLU A 138 -25.26 -4.58 -2.23
N GLY A 139 -25.30 -5.59 -1.38
CA GLY A 139 -26.41 -5.89 -0.46
C GLY A 139 -27.73 -6.23 -1.16
N VAL A 140 -27.76 -6.46 -2.48
CA VAL A 140 -29.01 -6.80 -3.16
C VAL A 140 -29.27 -8.31 -3.03
N LEU A 141 -30.17 -8.73 -2.14
CA LEU A 141 -30.70 -10.10 -2.08
C LEU A 141 -32.18 -10.09 -1.66
N PRO A 142 -32.94 -11.19 -1.94
CA PRO A 142 -34.30 -11.34 -1.43
C PRO A 142 -34.34 -11.50 0.09
N ALA A 143 -35.49 -11.20 0.70
CA ALA A 143 -35.70 -11.22 2.16
C ALA A 143 -35.47 -12.59 2.83
N GLN A 144 -35.51 -13.69 2.06
CA GLN A 144 -35.17 -15.03 2.56
C GLN A 144 -33.69 -15.20 2.94
N TYR A 145 -32.82 -14.27 2.55
CA TYR A 145 -31.41 -14.28 2.93
C TYR A 145 -31.11 -13.21 3.97
N GLU A 146 -30.41 -13.61 5.02
CA GLU A 146 -29.86 -12.75 6.06
C GLU A 146 -28.37 -12.52 5.79
N LEU A 147 -27.87 -11.29 5.97
CA LEU A 147 -26.45 -10.97 5.82
C LEU A 147 -25.72 -11.21 7.15
N ASN A 148 -24.83 -12.20 7.18
CA ASN A 148 -24.05 -12.56 8.37
C ASN A 148 -22.76 -11.74 8.50
N GLY A 149 -22.15 -11.36 7.39
CA GLY A 149 -20.91 -10.61 7.43
C GLY A 149 -20.39 -10.16 6.07
N VAL A 150 -19.47 -9.20 6.10
CA VAL A 150 -18.80 -8.68 4.90
C VAL A 150 -17.30 -8.58 5.09
N ILE A 151 -16.56 -8.94 4.05
CA ILE A 151 -15.11 -8.75 3.95
C ILE A 151 -14.84 -7.80 2.79
N VAL A 152 -14.25 -6.64 3.07
CA VAL A 152 -14.03 -5.55 2.12
C VAL A 152 -12.53 -5.35 1.89
N ALA A 153 -12.04 -5.68 0.71
CA ALA A 153 -10.69 -5.34 0.28
C ALA A 153 -10.69 -4.09 -0.61
N LEU A 154 -9.93 -3.07 -0.21
CA LEU A 154 -9.85 -1.76 -0.82
C LEU A 154 -8.52 -1.54 -1.52
N ARG A 155 -8.52 -0.90 -2.69
CA ARG A 155 -7.35 -0.18 -3.20
C ARG A 155 -7.33 1.22 -2.58
N HIS A 156 -6.15 1.72 -2.22
CA HIS A 156 -5.99 3.14 -1.87
C HIS A 156 -6.57 4.09 -2.94
N GLY A 157 -6.86 5.32 -2.53
CA GLY A 157 -7.38 6.35 -3.43
C GLY A 157 -6.31 6.91 -4.37
N ASP A 158 -6.72 7.95 -5.10
CA ASP A 158 -5.89 8.77 -5.96
C ASP A 158 -4.64 9.32 -5.22
N ARG A 159 -3.52 9.32 -5.94
CA ARG A 159 -2.19 9.60 -5.40
C ARG A 159 -1.27 10.17 -6.47
N GLY A 160 -0.18 10.78 -6.03
CA GLY A 160 0.94 11.10 -6.92
C GLY A 160 1.60 9.85 -7.53
N PRO A 161 2.49 10.05 -8.51
CA PRO A 161 3.14 8.97 -9.26
C PRO A 161 4.11 8.19 -8.37
N LEU A 162 4.42 6.94 -8.72
CA LEU A 162 5.42 6.13 -7.99
C LEU A 162 6.88 6.45 -8.39
N VAL A 163 7.07 7.19 -9.48
CA VAL A 163 8.38 7.61 -10.00
C VAL A 163 8.43 9.13 -10.11
N HIS A 164 9.64 9.69 -10.13
CA HIS A 164 9.81 11.09 -10.47
C HIS A 164 9.41 11.33 -11.94
N VAL A 165 8.69 12.41 -12.18
CA VAL A 165 8.20 12.79 -13.52
C VAL A 165 8.51 14.26 -13.79
N SER A 166 8.53 14.62 -15.08
CA SER A 166 8.76 15.99 -15.53
C SER A 166 7.82 16.98 -14.85
N ASN A 167 8.36 18.07 -14.33
CA ASN A 167 7.57 19.14 -13.71
C ASN A 167 6.56 18.66 -12.63
N LEU A 168 6.89 17.61 -11.86
CA LEU A 168 6.01 17.09 -10.79
C LEU A 168 5.54 18.17 -9.81
N SER A 169 6.41 19.14 -9.49
CA SER A 169 6.10 20.27 -8.60
C SER A 169 5.02 21.21 -9.14
N SER A 170 4.82 21.23 -10.46
CA SER A 170 3.79 22.04 -11.13
C SER A 170 2.42 21.36 -11.18
N ILE A 171 2.36 20.05 -10.91
CA ILE A 171 1.11 19.31 -10.89
C ILE A 171 0.36 19.66 -9.59
N ASN A 172 -0.80 20.29 -9.74
CA ASN A 172 -1.68 20.59 -8.62
C ASN A 172 -2.46 19.34 -8.22
N CYS A 173 -1.95 18.61 -7.22
CA CYS A 173 -2.66 17.48 -6.62
C CYS A 173 -3.76 17.91 -5.64
N GLY A 174 -3.96 19.22 -5.45
CA GLY A 174 -5.15 19.72 -4.81
C GLY A 174 -6.41 19.22 -5.54
N HIS A 175 -7.53 19.24 -4.84
CA HIS A 175 -8.79 18.80 -5.41
C HIS A 175 -9.87 19.82 -5.09
N LYS A 176 -10.87 19.99 -5.95
CA LYS A 176 -12.02 20.88 -5.69
C LYS A 176 -12.76 20.53 -4.38
N SER A 177 -12.68 19.26 -3.94
CA SER A 177 -13.25 18.87 -2.65
C SER A 177 -12.44 19.35 -1.46
N TYR A 178 -11.17 19.69 -1.66
CA TYR A 178 -10.34 20.33 -0.64
C TYR A 178 -10.98 21.68 -0.29
N GLY A 179 -11.52 21.78 0.92
CA GLY A 179 -12.26 22.96 1.37
C GLY A 179 -13.79 22.84 1.32
N THR A 180 -14.34 21.75 0.78
CA THR A 180 -15.78 21.47 0.97
C THR A 180 -16.11 21.30 2.46
N PRO A 181 -17.34 21.60 2.89
CA PRO A 181 -17.74 21.43 4.28
C PRO A 181 -17.48 20.02 4.80
N ALA A 182 -17.77 18.99 3.99
CA ALA A 182 -17.52 17.59 4.34
C ALA A 182 -16.03 17.30 4.55
N TYR A 183 -15.14 17.78 3.67
CA TYR A 183 -13.70 17.57 3.81
C TYR A 183 -13.13 18.34 5.02
N ARG A 184 -13.55 19.59 5.23
CA ARG A 184 -13.12 20.39 6.39
C ARG A 184 -13.55 19.74 7.70
N LYS A 185 -14.79 19.21 7.74
CA LYS A 185 -15.29 18.46 8.89
C LYS A 185 -14.45 17.21 9.16
N TYR A 186 -14.18 16.41 8.12
CA TYR A 186 -13.28 15.25 8.22
C TYR A 186 -11.92 15.63 8.82
N VAL A 187 -11.25 16.65 8.26
CA VAL A 187 -9.96 17.12 8.76
C VAL A 187 -10.04 17.53 10.22
N SER A 188 -11.02 18.36 10.59
CA SER A 188 -11.22 18.81 11.97
C SER A 188 -11.44 17.64 12.92
N ASP A 189 -12.33 16.72 12.58
CA ASP A 189 -12.67 15.58 13.43
C ASP A 189 -11.49 14.62 13.60
N ILE A 190 -10.73 14.34 12.53
CA ILE A 190 -9.54 13.49 12.62
C ILE A 190 -8.47 14.13 13.51
N LEU A 191 -8.23 15.44 13.37
CA LEU A 191 -7.25 16.16 14.20
C LEU A 191 -7.69 16.28 15.67
N ASN A 192 -9.00 16.31 15.92
CA ASN A 192 -9.53 16.28 17.28
C ASN A 192 -9.44 14.88 17.88
N ALA A 193 -9.84 13.85 17.13
CA ALA A 193 -9.73 12.46 17.55
C ALA A 193 -8.28 12.10 17.86
N SER A 194 -7.31 12.58 17.06
CA SER A 194 -5.89 12.28 17.27
C SER A 194 -5.30 12.78 18.59
N LYS A 195 -6.00 13.65 19.31
CA LYS A 195 -5.62 14.14 20.64
C LYS A 195 -6.11 13.24 21.77
N THR A 196 -6.89 12.21 21.47
CA THR A 196 -7.51 11.32 22.47
C THR A 196 -6.72 10.03 22.68
N ASN A 197 -6.81 9.43 23.88
CA ASN A 197 -6.20 8.13 24.15
C ASN A 197 -6.83 7.00 23.34
N ALA A 198 -8.14 7.08 23.04
CA ALA A 198 -8.84 6.13 22.19
C ALA A 198 -8.18 6.02 20.80
N TYR A 199 -7.69 7.15 20.28
CA TYR A 199 -7.00 7.18 19.00
C TYR A 199 -5.71 6.37 18.99
N ILE A 200 -4.95 6.39 20.08
CA ILE A 200 -3.69 5.63 20.20
C ILE A 200 -3.96 4.13 20.05
N ASN A 201 -5.00 3.65 20.73
CA ASN A 201 -5.44 2.27 20.62
C ASN A 201 -6.00 1.95 19.23
N PHE A 202 -6.75 2.88 18.65
CA PHE A 202 -7.34 2.75 17.32
C PHE A 202 -6.29 2.59 16.21
N VAL A 203 -5.29 3.48 16.13
CA VAL A 203 -4.31 3.43 15.03
C VAL A 203 -3.18 2.42 15.25
N GLY A 204 -2.93 2.00 16.49
CA GLY A 204 -1.97 0.95 16.83
C GLY A 204 -0.60 1.11 16.15
N PRO A 205 -0.18 0.20 15.24
CA PRO A 205 1.13 0.27 14.59
C PRO A 205 1.32 1.48 13.65
N PHE A 206 0.26 2.25 13.40
CA PHE A 206 0.27 3.41 12.51
C PHE A 206 0.46 4.76 13.23
N MET A 207 0.74 4.77 14.54
CA MET A 207 0.92 6.01 15.32
C MET A 207 1.88 7.04 14.74
N LYS A 208 2.90 6.60 13.98
CA LYS A 208 3.92 7.49 13.38
C LYS A 208 3.59 7.91 11.93
N TYR A 209 2.45 7.49 11.39
CA TYR A 209 2.05 7.81 10.02
C TYR A 209 1.37 9.18 9.98
N PRO A 210 1.60 10.00 8.95
CA PRO A 210 0.87 11.24 8.78
C PRO A 210 -0.61 10.97 8.58
N LEU A 211 -1.46 11.71 9.31
CA LEU A 211 -2.91 11.48 9.33
C LEU A 211 -3.59 11.96 8.05
N LEU A 212 -3.06 13.03 7.46
CA LEU A 212 -3.66 13.72 6.33
C LEU A 212 -2.63 13.87 5.19
N PRO A 213 -3.06 13.85 3.92
CA PRO A 213 -2.19 14.13 2.79
C PRO A 213 -1.83 15.63 2.71
N LEU A 214 -0.80 15.93 1.92
CA LEU A 214 -0.48 17.31 1.57
C LEU A 214 -1.62 17.91 0.71
N PRO A 215 -1.99 19.19 0.94
CA PRO A 215 -3.23 19.73 0.40
C PRO A 215 -3.16 20.17 -1.07
N THR A 216 -1.98 20.51 -1.58
CA THR A 216 -1.84 21.21 -2.87
C THR A 216 -0.82 20.60 -3.81
N LYS A 217 0.31 20.12 -3.29
CA LYS A 217 1.41 19.61 -4.13
C LYS A 217 1.35 18.10 -4.29
N CYS A 218 1.59 17.64 -5.52
CA CYS A 218 1.85 16.22 -5.75
C CYS A 218 3.16 15.81 -5.09
N SER A 219 3.19 14.60 -4.57
CA SER A 219 4.39 13.98 -4.03
C SER A 219 4.39 12.50 -4.37
N ILE A 220 5.57 11.92 -4.49
CA ILE A 220 5.72 10.54 -4.95
C ILE A 220 5.00 9.58 -4.02
N GLY A 221 4.07 8.82 -4.59
CA GLY A 221 3.31 7.78 -3.89
C GLY A 221 2.46 8.27 -2.72
N HIS A 222 2.30 9.58 -2.53
CA HIS A 222 1.48 10.18 -1.48
C HIS A 222 0.02 10.28 -1.95
N LEU A 223 -0.92 9.96 -1.05
CA LEU A 223 -2.35 10.16 -1.30
C LEU A 223 -2.63 11.64 -1.56
N THR A 224 -3.64 11.94 -2.36
CA THR A 224 -4.12 13.31 -2.59
C THR A 224 -5.44 13.58 -1.84
N PRO A 225 -5.87 14.85 -1.71
CA PRO A 225 -7.22 15.19 -1.27
C PRO A 225 -8.35 14.56 -2.12
N GLN A 226 -8.10 14.28 -3.41
CA GLN A 226 -9.03 13.51 -4.24
C GLN A 226 -9.15 12.09 -3.73
N GLY A 227 -8.02 11.44 -3.41
CA GLY A 227 -7.99 10.09 -2.83
C GLY A 227 -8.72 9.98 -1.50
N VAL A 228 -8.60 10.99 -0.63
CA VAL A 228 -9.41 11.09 0.60
C VAL A 228 -10.90 11.19 0.27
N SER A 229 -11.27 12.07 -0.66
CA SER A 229 -12.67 12.29 -1.05
C SER A 229 -13.32 11.03 -1.65
N GLN A 230 -12.54 10.23 -2.40
CA GLN A 230 -13.00 8.94 -2.92
C GLN A 230 -13.35 7.97 -1.81
N HIS A 231 -12.52 7.88 -0.78
CA HIS A 231 -12.74 6.97 0.35
C HIS A 231 -13.82 7.47 1.31
N LEU A 232 -13.98 8.78 1.49
CA LEU A 232 -15.14 9.36 2.20
C LEU A 232 -16.45 8.95 1.51
N GLN A 233 -16.53 9.12 0.19
CA GLN A 233 -17.71 8.72 -0.58
C GLN A 233 -17.93 7.20 -0.53
N LEU A 234 -16.86 6.41 -0.66
CA LEU A 234 -16.97 4.95 -0.60
C LEU A 234 -17.46 4.47 0.77
N GLY A 235 -16.93 5.03 1.86
CA GLY A 235 -17.38 4.72 3.22
C GLY A 235 -18.85 5.06 3.41
N LYS A 236 -19.30 6.21 2.89
CA LYS A 236 -20.72 6.61 2.90
C LYS A 236 -21.60 5.61 2.14
N VAL A 237 -21.19 5.19 0.95
CA VAL A 237 -21.93 4.22 0.14
C VAL A 237 -22.07 2.88 0.86
N LEU A 238 -20.98 2.35 1.44
CA LEU A 238 -21.04 1.05 2.11
C LEU A 238 -21.72 1.12 3.48
N LYS A 239 -21.70 2.26 4.17
CA LYS A 239 -22.50 2.49 5.38
C LYS A 239 -23.99 2.38 5.10
N GLU A 240 -24.46 3.04 4.03
CA GLU A 240 -25.86 2.99 3.65
C GLU A 240 -26.32 1.55 3.42
N VAL A 241 -25.53 0.77 2.68
CA VAL A 241 -25.87 -0.63 2.41
C VAL A 241 -25.80 -1.46 3.68
N TYR A 242 -24.63 -1.58 4.31
CA TYR A 242 -24.42 -2.63 5.30
C TYR A 242 -24.87 -2.24 6.70
N LEU A 243 -24.81 -0.95 7.07
CA LEU A 243 -25.18 -0.52 8.41
C LEU A 243 -26.60 0.02 8.48
N ASN A 244 -27.05 0.79 7.48
CA ASN A 244 -28.38 1.39 7.53
C ASN A 244 -29.46 0.43 7.02
N GLU A 245 -29.27 -0.18 5.83
CA GLU A 245 -30.26 -1.08 5.25
C GLU A 245 -30.21 -2.49 5.86
N TRP A 246 -29.02 -3.09 5.95
CA TRP A 246 -28.86 -4.44 6.49
C TRP A 246 -28.72 -4.51 8.01
N ASN A 247 -28.55 -3.38 8.69
CA ASN A 247 -28.34 -3.32 10.15
C ASN A 247 -27.28 -4.32 10.65
N LEU A 248 -26.20 -4.51 9.88
CA LEU A 248 -25.26 -5.61 10.09
C LEU A 248 -24.62 -5.61 11.48
N LEU A 249 -24.31 -4.41 12.02
CA LEU A 249 -23.73 -4.27 13.36
C LEU A 249 -24.76 -4.27 14.49
N GLY A 250 -26.06 -4.27 14.19
CA GLY A 250 -27.13 -4.17 15.16
C GLY A 250 -27.06 -2.90 16.04
N SER A 251 -27.76 -2.94 17.18
CA SER A 251 -27.80 -1.83 18.16
C SER A 251 -26.66 -1.83 19.17
N LYS A 252 -26.05 -2.99 19.43
CA LYS A 252 -24.94 -3.17 20.38
C LYS A 252 -23.74 -3.70 19.62
N ARG A 253 -22.71 -2.85 19.51
CA ARG A 253 -21.42 -3.21 18.91
C ARG A 253 -20.52 -3.85 19.96
N GLU A 254 -19.93 -4.97 19.61
CA GLU A 254 -18.91 -5.67 20.39
C GLU A 254 -17.51 -5.45 19.79
N LEU A 255 -16.47 -5.66 20.60
CA LEU A 255 -15.07 -5.37 20.24
C LEU A 255 -14.55 -6.17 19.03
N ASP A 256 -15.13 -7.33 18.79
CA ASP A 256 -14.76 -8.30 17.76
C ASP A 256 -15.69 -8.25 16.53
N ASP A 257 -16.69 -7.36 16.50
CA ASP A 257 -17.58 -7.21 15.34
C ASP A 257 -16.86 -6.63 14.12
N ILE A 258 -15.81 -5.83 14.33
CA ILE A 258 -15.10 -5.12 13.26
C ILE A 258 -13.60 -5.40 13.33
N VAL A 259 -13.07 -6.02 12.27
CA VAL A 259 -11.64 -6.26 12.10
C VAL A 259 -11.10 -5.40 10.97
N VAL A 260 -10.00 -4.70 11.22
CA VAL A 260 -9.44 -3.75 10.26
C VAL A 260 -7.95 -3.97 10.06
N HIS A 261 -7.52 -4.07 8.81
CA HIS A 261 -6.14 -4.24 8.38
C HIS A 261 -5.75 -3.14 7.39
N SER A 262 -4.53 -2.64 7.48
CA SER A 262 -3.93 -1.78 6.44
C SER A 262 -2.50 -2.23 6.16
N THR A 263 -2.06 -2.12 4.91
CA THR A 263 -0.61 -2.20 4.65
C THR A 263 0.11 -0.97 5.22
N LYS A 264 1.41 -1.12 5.50
CA LYS A 264 2.32 -0.08 6.01
C LYS A 264 2.72 0.98 4.97
N TYR A 265 1.75 1.58 4.29
CA TYR A 265 1.95 2.74 3.43
C TYR A 265 1.08 3.92 3.86
N ARG A 266 1.63 5.14 3.80
CA ARG A 266 0.90 6.38 4.13
C ARG A 266 -0.44 6.46 3.38
N ARG A 267 -0.42 6.14 2.08
CA ARG A 267 -1.61 6.19 1.21
C ARG A 267 -2.69 5.18 1.55
N THR A 268 -2.35 3.97 2.01
CA THR A 268 -3.33 2.95 2.38
C THR A 268 -3.92 3.23 3.76
N PHE A 269 -3.09 3.67 4.71
CA PHE A 269 -3.54 4.12 6.02
C PHE A 269 -4.49 5.33 5.92
N GLN A 270 -4.11 6.38 5.18
CA GLN A 270 -4.94 7.58 5.02
C GLN A 270 -6.24 7.29 4.25
N SER A 271 -6.20 6.39 3.27
CA SER A 271 -7.42 5.92 2.58
C SER A 271 -8.36 5.20 3.54
N LEU A 272 -7.81 4.32 4.39
CA LEU A 272 -8.57 3.60 5.40
C LEU A 272 -9.21 4.55 6.41
N LEU A 273 -8.46 5.55 6.89
CA LEU A 273 -8.96 6.52 7.86
C LEU A 273 -10.15 7.31 7.30
N ALA A 274 -10.05 7.78 6.05
CA ALA A 274 -11.14 8.44 5.35
C ALA A 274 -12.36 7.50 5.15
N PHE A 275 -12.12 6.24 4.78
CA PHE A 275 -13.19 5.25 4.64
C PHE A 275 -13.91 5.02 5.97
N LEU A 276 -13.17 4.73 7.05
CA LEU A 276 -13.73 4.46 8.38
C LEU A 276 -14.49 5.66 8.95
N TYR A 277 -14.01 6.88 8.72
CA TYR A 277 -14.70 8.10 9.13
C TYR A 277 -16.14 8.17 8.58
N SER A 278 -16.33 7.80 7.31
CA SER A 278 -17.66 7.84 6.70
C SER A 278 -18.44 6.53 6.91
N PHE A 279 -17.74 5.41 7.12
CA PHE A 279 -18.34 4.10 7.31
C PHE A 279 -18.89 3.89 8.72
N LEU A 280 -18.11 4.22 9.76
CA LEU A 280 -18.49 3.98 11.15
C LEU A 280 -19.59 4.98 11.59
N PRO A 281 -20.66 4.54 12.30
CA PRO A 281 -21.62 5.44 12.93
C PRO A 281 -20.91 6.39 13.89
N GLY A 282 -21.11 7.70 13.72
CA GLY A 282 -20.49 8.73 14.56
C GLY A 282 -18.97 8.76 14.55
N PHE A 283 -18.29 8.03 13.64
CA PHE A 283 -16.85 7.76 13.74
C PHE A 283 -16.44 7.23 15.13
N ASP A 284 -17.26 6.36 15.72
CA ASP A 284 -16.90 5.70 16.97
C ASP A 284 -15.78 4.68 16.73
N ILE A 285 -14.58 5.04 17.17
CA ILE A 285 -13.33 4.27 17.08
C ILE A 285 -13.01 3.49 18.36
N SER A 286 -13.83 3.57 19.40
CA SER A 286 -13.54 2.99 20.72
C SER A 286 -13.31 1.47 20.69
N ALA A 287 -14.05 0.78 19.80
CA ALA A 287 -14.04 -0.66 19.64
C ALA A 287 -13.34 -1.13 18.35
N VAL A 288 -12.53 -0.28 17.73
CA VAL A 288 -11.84 -0.61 16.47
C VAL A 288 -10.34 -0.47 16.69
N ARG A 289 -9.56 -1.43 16.21
CA ARG A 289 -8.10 -1.35 16.15
C ARG A 289 -7.60 -1.71 14.76
N ILE A 290 -6.81 -0.81 14.18
CA ILE A 290 -6.14 -1.04 12.91
C ILE A 290 -4.95 -1.97 13.14
N GLN A 291 -4.97 -3.10 12.45
CA GLN A 291 -3.94 -4.12 12.47
C GLN A 291 -2.99 -3.93 11.28
N ASP A 292 -1.74 -4.36 11.47
CA ASP A 292 -0.72 -4.32 10.43
C ASP A 292 -0.94 -5.46 9.43
N GLY A 293 -1.26 -5.10 8.19
CA GLY A 293 -1.26 -6.02 7.07
C GLY A 293 0.14 -6.18 6.50
N LYS A 294 0.74 -7.37 6.71
CA LYS A 294 2.10 -7.66 6.27
C LYS A 294 2.22 -7.70 4.74
N GLY A 295 2.77 -6.63 4.18
CA GLY A 295 3.05 -6.49 2.76
C GLY A 295 1.81 -6.37 1.87
N ILE A 296 2.03 -6.26 0.56
CA ILE A 296 0.97 -6.09 -0.45
C ILE A 296 0.00 -7.29 -0.48
N SER A 297 0.47 -8.46 -0.05
CA SER A 297 -0.28 -9.70 0.03
C SER A 297 -1.10 -9.88 1.31
N PHE A 298 -0.98 -9.01 2.32
CA PHE A 298 -1.56 -9.22 3.66
C PHE A 298 -1.26 -10.62 4.22
N CYS A 299 0.00 -11.00 4.14
CA CYS A 299 0.37 -12.37 4.46
C CYS A 299 0.85 -12.47 5.91
N ASP A 300 -0.05 -12.94 6.78
CA ASP A 300 0.25 -13.12 8.20
C ASP A 300 0.87 -14.48 8.51
N ASN A 301 0.29 -15.54 7.93
CA ASN A 301 0.67 -16.94 8.13
C ASN A 301 0.83 -17.66 6.77
N ASP A 302 1.66 -18.70 6.73
CA ASP A 302 1.88 -19.56 5.55
C ASP A 302 2.36 -18.81 4.29
N CYS A 303 3.25 -17.85 4.48
CA CYS A 303 3.70 -16.91 3.46
C CYS A 303 4.95 -17.32 2.69
N ARG A 304 5.70 -18.27 3.25
CA ARG A 304 6.98 -18.69 2.67
C ARG A 304 6.74 -19.81 1.67
N CYS A 305 7.04 -19.54 0.41
CA CYS A 305 7.04 -20.54 -0.65
C CYS A 305 8.22 -20.29 -1.57
N GLU A 306 9.17 -21.22 -1.66
CA GLU A 306 10.38 -21.09 -2.48
C GLU A 306 10.07 -21.00 -3.98
N LYS A 307 8.91 -21.50 -4.41
CA LYS A 307 8.48 -21.42 -5.81
C LYS A 307 7.90 -20.06 -6.20
N ILE A 308 7.67 -19.14 -5.26
CA ILE A 308 7.07 -17.83 -5.56
C ILE A 308 7.97 -17.02 -6.50
N ASP A 309 9.28 -17.01 -6.24
CA ASP A 309 10.25 -16.24 -7.03
C ASP A 309 10.36 -16.80 -8.45
N PHE A 310 10.32 -18.13 -8.60
CA PHE A 310 10.29 -18.78 -9.91
C PHE A 310 9.07 -18.34 -10.73
N PHE A 311 7.87 -18.34 -10.14
CA PHE A 311 6.66 -17.93 -10.86
C PHE A 311 6.61 -16.42 -11.12
N ASP A 312 7.16 -15.60 -10.23
CA ASP A 312 7.27 -14.16 -10.43
C ASP A 312 8.24 -13.83 -11.58
N GLN A 313 9.40 -14.46 -11.61
CA GLN A 313 10.36 -14.31 -12.71
C GLN A 313 9.78 -14.77 -14.04
N LYS A 314 9.08 -15.92 -14.03
CA LYS A 314 8.40 -16.43 -15.22
C LYS A 314 7.29 -15.49 -15.70
N TYR A 315 6.49 -14.95 -14.78
CA TYR A 315 5.46 -13.97 -15.11
C TYR A 315 6.05 -12.69 -15.71
N GLU A 316 7.11 -12.15 -15.11
CA GLU A 316 7.78 -10.96 -15.65
C GLU A 316 8.45 -11.23 -17.00
N GLN A 317 8.97 -12.44 -17.24
CA GLN A 317 9.47 -12.84 -18.55
C GLN A 317 8.36 -12.84 -19.60
N GLU A 318 7.20 -13.43 -19.30
CA GLU A 318 6.05 -13.44 -20.21
C GLU A 318 5.56 -12.02 -20.53
N ARG A 319 5.53 -11.11 -19.54
CA ARG A 319 5.20 -9.70 -19.77
C ARG A 319 6.21 -8.99 -20.67
N ARG A 320 7.50 -9.32 -20.54
CA ARG A 320 8.53 -8.79 -21.48
C ARG A 320 8.28 -9.29 -22.90
N ASP A 321 7.92 -10.55 -23.07
CA ASP A 321 7.68 -11.14 -24.39
C ASP A 321 6.38 -10.60 -25.03
N TYR A 322 5.33 -10.38 -24.23
CA TYR A 322 4.11 -9.68 -24.67
C TYR A 322 4.37 -8.26 -25.14
N ARG A 323 5.24 -7.53 -24.43
CA ARG A 323 5.63 -6.19 -24.84
C ARG A 323 6.41 -6.20 -26.14
N LYS A 324 7.39 -7.10 -26.27
CA LYS A 324 8.21 -7.25 -27.48
C LYS A 324 7.37 -7.62 -28.70
N SER A 325 6.33 -8.43 -28.53
CA SER A 325 5.40 -8.81 -29.60
C SER A 325 4.41 -7.69 -29.99
N HIS A 326 4.42 -6.55 -29.30
CA HIS A 326 3.54 -5.40 -29.59
C HIS A 326 4.37 -4.19 -30.06
N PRO A 327 4.83 -4.13 -31.32
CA PRO A 327 5.68 -3.04 -31.79
C PRO A 327 5.06 -1.65 -31.58
N GLY A 328 3.73 -1.53 -31.70
CA GLY A 328 3.02 -0.30 -31.41
C GLY A 328 3.15 0.19 -29.95
N VAL A 329 3.22 -0.71 -28.96
CA VAL A 329 3.42 -0.28 -27.56
C VAL A 329 4.89 0.07 -27.30
N VAL A 330 5.82 -0.63 -27.93
CA VAL A 330 7.26 -0.33 -27.81
C VAL A 330 7.54 1.07 -28.35
N GLU A 331 7.02 1.37 -29.54
CA GLU A 331 7.15 2.70 -30.15
C GLU A 331 6.44 3.79 -29.33
N LEU A 332 5.27 3.47 -28.78
CA LEU A 332 4.53 4.39 -27.89
C LEU A 332 5.34 4.74 -26.63
N VAL A 333 5.92 3.75 -25.95
CA VAL A 333 6.76 3.98 -24.77
C VAL A 333 8.00 4.79 -25.15
N ARG A 334 8.67 4.46 -26.25
CA ARG A 334 9.84 5.18 -26.74
C ARG A 334 9.54 6.65 -27.04
N LYS A 335 8.39 6.93 -27.67
CA LYS A 335 7.89 8.29 -27.95
C LYS A 335 7.65 9.09 -26.68
N ILE A 336 7.02 8.48 -25.67
CA ILE A 336 6.58 9.17 -24.44
C ILE A 336 7.73 9.36 -23.45
N ASN A 337 8.63 8.39 -23.34
CA ASN A 337 9.68 8.33 -22.32
C ASN A 337 10.47 9.64 -22.14
N PRO A 338 11.04 10.27 -23.19
CA PRO A 338 11.83 11.49 -23.03
C PRO A 338 11.01 12.69 -22.54
N LEU A 339 9.67 12.66 -22.68
CA LEU A 339 8.78 13.74 -22.25
C LEU A 339 8.37 13.58 -20.78
N VAL A 340 8.22 12.35 -20.29
CA VAL A 340 7.67 12.05 -18.96
C VAL A 340 8.76 11.96 -17.89
N LYS A 341 9.97 11.51 -18.23
CA LYS A 341 11.05 11.39 -17.25
C LYS A 341 11.42 12.73 -16.62
N ALA A 342 11.85 12.71 -15.36
CA ALA A 342 12.07 13.92 -14.57
C ALA A 342 13.12 14.86 -15.18
N ASN A 343 14.18 14.30 -15.76
CA ASN A 343 15.20 15.02 -16.50
C ASN A 343 15.91 14.06 -17.49
N PRO A 344 16.73 14.55 -18.43
CA PRO A 344 17.43 13.72 -19.41
C PRO A 344 18.31 12.61 -18.81
N LEU A 345 18.88 12.84 -17.63
CA LEU A 345 19.77 11.93 -16.91
C LEU A 345 19.03 10.88 -16.08
N SER A 346 17.71 11.01 -15.92
CA SER A 346 16.90 10.03 -15.18
C SER A 346 16.77 8.73 -15.96
N ASP A 347 16.66 7.62 -15.23
CA ASP A 347 16.39 6.30 -15.79
C ASP A 347 15.17 6.31 -16.71
N ASP A 348 15.26 5.55 -17.79
CA ASP A 348 14.17 5.43 -18.75
C ASP A 348 13.00 4.62 -18.16
N ILE A 349 11.79 5.17 -18.31
CA ILE A 349 10.55 4.51 -17.95
C ILE A 349 10.15 3.60 -19.11
N THR A 350 10.69 2.39 -19.13
CA THR A 350 10.44 1.43 -20.22
C THR A 350 9.21 0.54 -20.02
N ASN A 351 8.66 0.50 -18.80
CA ASN A 351 7.52 -0.33 -18.45
C ASN A 351 6.18 0.40 -18.71
N PRO A 352 5.30 -0.10 -19.61
CA PRO A 352 3.99 0.51 -19.87
C PRO A 352 3.16 0.74 -18.61
N LEU A 353 3.25 -0.15 -17.62
CA LEU A 353 2.53 -0.01 -16.35
C LEU A 353 3.04 1.17 -15.52
N VAL A 354 4.36 1.34 -15.47
CA VAL A 354 5.00 2.46 -14.76
C VAL A 354 4.76 3.76 -15.52
N MET A 355 4.82 3.73 -16.86
CA MET A 355 4.50 4.87 -17.72
C MET A 355 3.06 5.33 -17.54
N ARG A 356 2.11 4.39 -17.50
CA ARG A 356 0.70 4.70 -17.20
C ARG A 356 0.58 5.34 -15.81
N ASP A 357 1.18 4.75 -14.77
CA ASP A 357 1.13 5.30 -13.42
C ASP A 357 1.69 6.74 -13.35
N ALA A 358 2.81 7.00 -14.04
CA ALA A 358 3.39 8.33 -14.17
C ALA A 358 2.42 9.32 -14.83
N LEU A 359 1.78 8.93 -15.93
CA LEU A 359 0.86 9.78 -16.68
C LEU A 359 -0.47 10.03 -15.95
N LEU A 360 -0.94 9.09 -15.11
CA LEU A 360 -2.17 9.26 -14.34
C LEU A 360 -2.11 10.47 -13.40
N ALA A 361 -0.93 10.81 -12.87
CA ALA A 361 -0.74 12.01 -12.05
C ALA A 361 -1.10 13.31 -12.79
N TYR A 362 -0.98 13.35 -14.12
CA TYR A 362 -1.39 14.52 -14.90
C TYR A 362 -2.89 14.48 -15.19
N VAL A 363 -3.36 13.38 -15.78
CA VAL A 363 -4.74 13.30 -16.27
C VAL A 363 -5.78 13.28 -15.15
N CYS A 364 -5.48 12.69 -14.00
CA CYS A 364 -6.42 12.67 -12.87
C CYS A 364 -6.53 14.00 -12.14
N HIS A 365 -5.54 14.89 -12.32
CA HIS A 365 -5.50 16.23 -11.74
C HIS A 365 -5.77 17.34 -12.76
N GLY A 366 -6.13 16.98 -14.00
CA GLY A 366 -6.37 17.96 -15.07
C GLY A 366 -5.15 18.79 -15.44
N ALA A 367 -3.94 18.33 -15.09
CA ALA A 367 -2.71 19.02 -15.44
C ALA A 367 -2.38 18.79 -16.94
N PRO A 368 -1.74 19.77 -17.59
CA PRO A 368 -1.21 19.59 -18.94
C PRO A 368 -0.30 18.37 -19.01
N LEU A 369 -0.47 17.55 -20.04
CA LEU A 369 0.43 16.44 -20.31
C LEU A 369 1.82 16.96 -20.71
N PRO A 370 2.92 16.22 -20.40
CA PRO A 370 4.27 16.70 -20.69
C PRO A 370 4.52 16.98 -22.17
N CYS A 371 5.24 18.08 -22.43
CA CYS A 371 5.64 18.53 -23.76
C CYS A 371 7.09 19.00 -23.77
N SER A 372 7.78 18.77 -24.88
CA SER A 372 9.09 19.36 -25.17
C SER A 372 9.20 19.67 -26.67
N GLU A 373 9.66 20.86 -27.04
CA GLU A 373 9.90 21.28 -28.43
C GLU A 373 8.76 20.90 -29.40
N SER A 374 7.52 21.26 -29.03
CA SER A 374 6.28 20.96 -29.77
C SER A 374 5.87 19.49 -29.86
N LYS A 375 6.62 18.56 -29.26
CA LYS A 375 6.22 17.16 -29.08
C LYS A 375 5.55 17.00 -27.71
N CYS A 376 4.25 16.75 -27.75
CA CYS A 376 3.44 16.56 -26.55
C CYS A 376 2.94 15.13 -26.44
N VAL A 377 2.86 14.64 -25.20
CA VAL A 377 2.07 13.44 -24.90
C VAL A 377 0.59 13.80 -25.10
N LYS A 378 -0.14 12.96 -25.83
CA LYS A 378 -1.57 13.16 -26.09
C LYS A 378 -2.42 12.22 -25.24
N ILE A 379 -3.71 12.53 -25.11
CA ILE A 379 -4.66 11.66 -24.40
C ILE A 379 -4.75 10.28 -25.08
N GLU A 380 -4.61 10.23 -26.40
CA GLU A 380 -4.59 8.98 -27.16
C GLU A 380 -3.43 8.09 -26.73
N ASP A 381 -2.26 8.67 -26.44
CA ASP A 381 -1.08 7.96 -25.97
C ASP A 381 -1.35 7.30 -24.61
N VAL A 382 -1.98 8.04 -23.68
CA VAL A 382 -2.40 7.53 -22.36
C VAL A 382 -3.41 6.38 -22.52
N THR A 383 -4.42 6.55 -23.38
CA THR A 383 -5.44 5.52 -23.62
C THR A 383 -4.88 4.29 -24.33
N GLY A 384 -3.82 4.45 -25.13
CA GLY A 384 -3.06 3.37 -25.76
C GLY A 384 -2.38 2.48 -24.71
N LEU A 385 -1.71 3.09 -23.72
CA LEU A 385 -1.10 2.35 -22.60
C LEU A 385 -2.15 1.60 -21.77
N ILE A 386 -3.27 2.24 -21.44
CA ILE A 386 -4.37 1.59 -20.70
C ILE A 386 -4.93 0.41 -21.49
N SER A 387 -5.09 0.56 -22.81
CA SER A 387 -5.62 -0.50 -23.66
C SER A 387 -4.64 -1.66 -23.82
N TYR A 388 -3.33 -1.37 -23.88
CA TYR A 388 -2.30 -2.41 -23.83
C TYR A 388 -2.34 -3.17 -22.51
N GLU A 389 -2.46 -2.50 -21.37
CA GLU A 389 -2.55 -3.19 -20.08
C GLU A 389 -3.82 -4.03 -19.93
N ASP A 390 -4.96 -3.54 -20.44
CA ASP A 390 -6.20 -4.35 -20.52
C ASP A 390 -5.99 -5.61 -21.37
N TRP A 391 -5.26 -5.49 -22.49
CA TRP A 391 -4.93 -6.60 -23.37
C TRP A 391 -3.94 -7.56 -22.72
N GLU A 392 -2.86 -7.07 -22.11
CA GLU A 392 -1.83 -7.84 -21.37
C GLU A 392 -2.51 -8.64 -20.25
N GLY A 393 -3.38 -7.99 -19.46
CA GLY A 393 -4.12 -8.63 -18.39
C GLY A 393 -5.10 -9.72 -18.84
N LYS A 394 -5.49 -9.74 -20.13
CA LYS A 394 -6.36 -10.76 -20.74
C LYS A 394 -5.60 -11.93 -21.36
N GLN A 395 -4.28 -11.86 -21.51
CA GLN A 395 -3.45 -12.94 -22.09
C GLN A 395 -3.27 -14.13 -21.14
N LYS A 396 -4.35 -14.52 -20.43
CA LYS A 396 -4.44 -15.43 -19.28
C LYS A 396 -4.06 -16.89 -19.53
N ARG A 397 -3.28 -17.17 -20.57
CA ARG A 397 -2.72 -18.49 -20.86
C ARG A 397 -1.44 -18.78 -20.08
N THR A 398 -0.92 -17.84 -19.30
CA THR A 398 0.25 -18.15 -18.49
C THR A 398 -0.15 -18.73 -17.15
N SER A 399 0.17 -20.01 -16.99
CA SER A 399 0.09 -20.68 -15.70
C SER A 399 0.90 -19.95 -14.61
N ALA A 400 1.89 -19.13 -14.97
CA ALA A 400 2.78 -18.45 -14.04
C ALA A 400 2.10 -17.32 -13.25
N GLN A 401 1.39 -16.39 -13.90
CA GLN A 401 0.69 -15.29 -13.20
C GLN A 401 -0.31 -15.84 -12.17
N ARG A 402 -1.12 -16.82 -12.57
CA ARG A 402 -2.12 -17.44 -11.69
C ARG A 402 -1.46 -18.17 -10.53
N LYS A 403 -0.36 -18.90 -10.77
CA LYS A 403 0.40 -19.59 -9.72
C LYS A 403 1.05 -18.59 -8.78
N SER A 404 1.70 -17.55 -9.30
CA SER A 404 2.24 -16.43 -8.52
C SER A 404 1.17 -15.79 -7.66
N ALA A 405 0.03 -15.40 -8.25
CA ALA A 405 -1.09 -14.79 -7.54
C ALA A 405 -1.61 -15.69 -6.42
N LYS A 406 -1.83 -16.99 -6.71
CA LYS A 406 -2.27 -17.98 -5.70
C LYS A 406 -1.28 -18.10 -4.54
N LEU A 407 0.03 -18.14 -4.82
CA LEU A 407 1.06 -18.21 -3.77
C LEU A 407 1.15 -16.90 -2.97
N ARG A 408 1.07 -15.74 -3.65
CA ARG A 408 1.08 -14.41 -3.03
C ARG A 408 -0.13 -14.19 -2.14
N SER A 409 -1.34 -14.60 -2.55
CA SER A 409 -2.57 -14.41 -1.78
C SER A 409 -2.91 -15.56 -0.83
N TYR A 410 -2.13 -16.64 -0.79
CA TYR A 410 -2.47 -17.84 -0.02
C TYR A 410 -2.77 -17.55 1.45
N GLY A 411 -1.88 -16.84 2.14
CA GLY A 411 -2.07 -16.46 3.54
C GLY A 411 -3.32 -15.60 3.76
N LEU A 412 -3.56 -14.62 2.89
CA LEU A 412 -4.76 -13.79 2.94
C LEU A 412 -6.04 -14.59 2.68
N LEU A 413 -6.04 -15.50 1.70
CA LEU A 413 -7.18 -16.39 1.44
C LEU A 413 -7.47 -17.27 2.65
N LYS A 414 -6.44 -17.78 3.34
CA LYS A 414 -6.62 -18.55 4.57
C LYS A 414 -7.27 -17.71 5.67
N SER A 415 -6.83 -16.47 5.86
CA SER A 415 -7.46 -15.54 6.81
C SER A 415 -8.91 -15.23 6.42
N ILE A 416 -9.19 -14.99 5.13
CA ILE A 416 -10.54 -14.79 4.61
C ILE A 416 -11.45 -15.99 4.92
N ILE A 417 -10.97 -17.21 4.67
CA ILE A 417 -11.73 -18.43 4.97
C ILE A 417 -12.00 -18.53 6.47
N ALA A 418 -11.00 -18.28 7.32
CA ALA A 418 -11.21 -18.28 8.77
C ALA A 418 -12.25 -17.25 9.23
N TYR A 419 -12.31 -16.07 8.60
CA TYR A 419 -13.36 -15.10 8.87
C TYR A 419 -14.73 -15.55 8.37
N ILE A 420 -14.82 -16.19 7.21
CA ILE A 420 -16.08 -16.77 6.72
C ILE A 420 -16.55 -17.87 7.67
N ASP A 421 -15.66 -18.74 8.13
CA ASP A 421 -15.98 -19.80 9.10
C ASP A 421 -16.51 -19.20 10.40
N GLY A 422 -15.88 -18.16 10.94
CA GLY A 422 -16.37 -17.42 12.11
C GLY A 422 -17.73 -16.74 11.87
N MET A 423 -17.95 -16.13 10.70
CA MET A 423 -19.23 -15.53 10.32
C MET A 423 -20.37 -16.57 10.25
N VAL A 424 -20.04 -17.81 9.90
CA VAL A 424 -20.97 -18.94 9.80
C VAL A 424 -21.24 -19.59 11.16
N ALA A 425 -20.19 -19.79 11.97
CA ALA A 425 -20.27 -20.47 13.26
C ALA A 425 -20.74 -19.54 14.39
N ASP A 426 -20.12 -18.36 14.49
CA ASP A 426 -20.21 -17.47 15.64
C ASP A 426 -20.88 -16.13 15.30
N SER A 427 -21.28 -15.94 14.03
CA SER A 427 -21.79 -14.66 13.48
C SER A 427 -20.80 -13.49 13.65
N LYS A 428 -19.51 -13.79 13.74
CA LYS A 428 -18.44 -12.79 13.94
C LYS A 428 -17.12 -13.17 13.24
N PRO A 429 -16.29 -12.19 12.85
CA PRO A 429 -16.57 -10.76 12.85
C PRO A 429 -17.63 -10.42 11.79
N ARG A 430 -18.42 -9.38 12.01
CA ARG A 430 -19.46 -8.97 11.04
C ARG A 430 -18.89 -8.14 9.90
N VAL A 431 -17.82 -7.38 10.16
CA VAL A 431 -17.15 -6.55 9.16
C VAL A 431 -15.64 -6.77 9.22
N VAL A 432 -15.03 -7.12 8.10
CA VAL A 432 -13.57 -7.18 7.94
C VAL A 432 -13.15 -6.21 6.83
N ILE A 433 -12.15 -5.37 7.07
CA ILE A 433 -11.67 -4.39 6.09
C ILE A 433 -10.16 -4.56 5.87
N TYR A 434 -9.75 -4.62 4.61
CA TYR A 434 -8.35 -4.66 4.17
C TYR A 434 -8.04 -3.46 3.28
N SER A 435 -7.24 -2.49 3.76
CA SER A 435 -6.80 -1.33 2.97
C SER A 435 -5.45 -1.56 2.31
N GLY A 436 -5.46 -1.86 1.00
CA GLY A 436 -4.31 -2.30 0.25
C GLY A 436 -4.15 -1.66 -1.13
N HIS A 437 -3.74 -2.48 -2.09
CA HIS A 437 -3.23 -2.03 -3.39
C HIS A 437 -4.02 -2.65 -4.55
N ASP A 438 -3.75 -2.16 -5.76
CA ASP A 438 -4.20 -2.81 -7.00
C ASP A 438 -3.74 -4.27 -7.06
N LYS A 439 -2.46 -4.52 -6.73
CA LYS A 439 -1.89 -5.86 -6.64
C LYS A 439 -2.62 -6.74 -5.63
N THR A 440 -3.06 -6.21 -4.48
CA THR A 440 -3.84 -6.98 -3.49
C THR A 440 -5.11 -7.55 -4.13
N LEU A 441 -5.90 -6.69 -4.78
CA LEU A 441 -7.14 -7.12 -5.44
C LEU A 441 -6.84 -8.05 -6.63
N LYS A 442 -5.79 -7.75 -7.39
CA LYS A 442 -5.33 -8.58 -8.50
C LYS A 442 -4.96 -10.00 -8.06
N PHE A 443 -4.20 -10.13 -6.96
CA PHE A 443 -3.83 -11.45 -6.44
C PHE A 443 -5.06 -12.26 -6.03
N LEU A 444 -6.03 -11.64 -5.34
CA LEU A 444 -7.30 -12.30 -4.99
C LEU A 444 -8.07 -12.74 -6.24
N LEU A 445 -8.33 -11.82 -7.18
CA LEU A 445 -9.09 -12.10 -8.40
C LEU A 445 -8.42 -13.17 -9.28
N ASP A 446 -7.10 -13.10 -9.47
CA ASP A 446 -6.34 -14.07 -10.27
C ASP A 446 -6.25 -15.43 -9.57
N SER A 447 -6.13 -15.46 -8.24
CA SER A 447 -6.10 -16.72 -7.47
C SER A 447 -7.43 -17.48 -7.51
N LEU A 448 -8.55 -16.75 -7.52
CA LEU A 448 -9.90 -17.29 -7.75
C LEU A 448 -10.17 -17.65 -9.21
N ALA A 449 -9.15 -17.57 -10.06
CA ALA A 449 -9.19 -17.88 -11.49
C ALA A 449 -10.23 -17.05 -12.26
N ILE A 450 -10.49 -15.81 -11.81
CA ILE A 450 -11.47 -14.94 -12.47
C ILE A 450 -10.84 -14.37 -13.74
N THR A 451 -11.37 -14.88 -14.85
CA THR A 451 -11.11 -14.58 -16.26
C THR A 451 -11.05 -13.14 -16.71
N ASN A 452 -12.06 -12.39 -16.33
CA ASN A 452 -12.42 -11.18 -17.05
C ASN A 452 -12.90 -10.16 -16.04
N TYR A 453 -11.94 -9.41 -15.50
CA TYR A 453 -12.21 -8.30 -14.61
C TYR A 453 -11.48 -7.07 -15.12
N GLN A 454 -12.04 -5.91 -14.81
CA GLN A 454 -11.41 -4.65 -15.12
C GLN A 454 -10.25 -4.38 -14.15
N LEU A 455 -9.11 -3.92 -14.67
CA LEU A 455 -7.96 -3.53 -13.84
C LEU A 455 -8.39 -2.61 -12.68
N PRO A 456 -7.90 -2.86 -11.44
CA PRO A 456 -8.27 -2.05 -10.29
C PRO A 456 -7.88 -0.59 -10.46
N TYR A 457 -8.86 0.30 -10.57
CA TYR A 457 -8.70 1.75 -10.55
C TYR A 457 -8.72 2.31 -9.13
N TYR A 458 -8.44 3.59 -8.92
CA TYR A 458 -8.33 4.16 -7.57
C TYR A 458 -9.61 3.96 -6.77
N ALA A 459 -9.50 3.66 -5.47
CA ALA A 459 -10.65 3.33 -4.61
C ALA A 459 -11.54 2.16 -5.14
N SER A 460 -10.96 1.25 -5.94
CA SER A 460 -11.59 -0.04 -6.23
C SER A 460 -11.87 -0.82 -4.94
N ARG A 461 -12.95 -1.60 -4.95
CA ARG A 461 -13.35 -2.50 -3.85
C ARG A 461 -13.68 -3.90 -4.37
N LEU A 462 -13.22 -4.91 -3.64
CA LEU A 462 -13.65 -6.30 -3.75
C LEU A 462 -14.33 -6.66 -2.44
N ILE A 463 -15.57 -7.11 -2.49
CA ILE A 463 -16.37 -7.42 -1.31
C ILE A 463 -16.80 -8.89 -1.38
N ILE A 464 -16.60 -9.61 -0.30
CA ILE A 464 -17.22 -10.91 -0.06
C ILE A 464 -18.36 -10.67 0.94
N GLU A 465 -19.59 -10.93 0.52
CA GLU A 465 -20.76 -10.90 1.40
C GLU A 465 -21.13 -12.35 1.75
N VAL A 466 -21.34 -12.64 3.03
CA VAL A 466 -21.72 -13.96 3.54
C VAL A 466 -23.17 -13.90 4.00
N TYR A 467 -23.98 -14.81 3.49
CA TYR A 467 -25.42 -14.86 3.71
C TYR A 467 -25.86 -16.20 4.26
N ARG A 468 -26.91 -16.19 5.06
CA ARG A 468 -27.65 -17.37 5.50
C ARG A 468 -29.03 -17.40 4.85
N ASN A 469 -29.40 -18.52 4.26
CA ASN A 469 -30.77 -18.75 3.82
C ASN A 469 -31.64 -19.15 5.03
N THR A 470 -32.64 -18.35 5.34
CA THR A 470 -33.52 -18.50 6.50
C THR A 470 -34.69 -19.46 6.26
N THR A 471 -34.98 -19.83 5.01
CA THR A 471 -36.09 -20.73 4.67
C THR A 471 -35.72 -22.22 4.72
N SER A 472 -34.42 -22.54 4.80
CA SER A 472 -33.95 -23.91 4.91
C SER A 472 -34.05 -24.41 6.36
N PRO A 473 -34.23 -25.73 6.60
CA PRO A 473 -34.40 -26.28 7.95
C PRO A 473 -33.33 -25.82 8.93
N GLN A 474 -33.70 -25.67 10.20
CA GLN A 474 -32.84 -25.14 11.28
C GLN A 474 -31.65 -26.04 11.64
N ASN A 475 -31.64 -27.30 11.17
CA ASN A 475 -30.53 -28.26 11.31
C ASN A 475 -30.09 -28.86 9.96
N PRO A 476 -29.42 -28.11 9.08
CA PRO A 476 -28.66 -28.69 8.00
C PRO A 476 -27.25 -29.03 8.50
N GLU A 477 -26.63 -29.99 7.85
CA GLU A 477 -25.18 -30.16 7.81
C GLU A 477 -24.47 -28.79 7.66
N TYR A 478 -23.39 -28.57 8.42
CA TYR A 478 -22.65 -27.30 8.47
C TYR A 478 -22.39 -26.74 7.06
N GLY A 479 -22.81 -25.50 6.81
CA GLY A 479 -22.57 -24.80 5.54
C GLY A 479 -23.64 -24.97 4.45
N LYS A 480 -24.59 -25.92 4.55
CA LYS A 480 -25.63 -26.10 3.50
C LYS A 480 -26.59 -24.92 3.32
N ASN A 481 -26.78 -24.09 4.35
CA ASN A 481 -27.62 -22.89 4.28
C ASN A 481 -26.84 -21.60 4.04
N TYR A 482 -25.52 -21.68 3.97
CA TYR A 482 -24.67 -20.50 3.89
C TYR A 482 -24.14 -20.31 2.48
N PHE A 483 -24.14 -19.06 2.05
CA PHE A 483 -23.70 -18.66 0.74
C PHE A 483 -22.76 -17.49 0.85
N PHE A 484 -21.79 -17.40 -0.05
CA PHE A 484 -21.03 -16.18 -0.25
C PHE A 484 -21.24 -15.62 -1.66
N ARG A 485 -21.10 -14.30 -1.77
CA ARG A 485 -21.13 -13.56 -3.03
C ARG A 485 -19.87 -12.72 -3.15
N LEU A 486 -19.32 -12.62 -4.35
CA LEU A 486 -18.17 -11.78 -4.66
C LEU A 486 -18.61 -10.58 -5.51
N VAL A 487 -18.49 -9.38 -4.97
CA VAL A 487 -18.86 -8.12 -5.62
C VAL A 487 -17.61 -7.28 -5.86
N TYR A 488 -17.34 -6.93 -7.12
CA TYR A 488 -16.19 -6.11 -7.50
C TYR A 488 -16.66 -4.80 -8.13
N ASN A 489 -16.32 -3.67 -7.50
CA ASN A 489 -16.76 -2.34 -7.90
C ASN A 489 -18.27 -2.26 -8.17
N GLY A 490 -19.04 -2.87 -7.26
CA GLY A 490 -20.50 -2.94 -7.32
C GLY A 490 -21.07 -3.91 -8.35
N LYS A 491 -20.26 -4.69 -9.05
CA LYS A 491 -20.76 -5.74 -9.94
C LYS A 491 -20.60 -7.11 -9.30
N ASP A 492 -21.66 -7.89 -9.30
CA ASP A 492 -21.59 -9.31 -8.94
C ASP A 492 -20.75 -10.05 -9.97
N ILE A 493 -19.65 -10.65 -9.49
CA ILE A 493 -18.71 -11.43 -10.29
C ILE A 493 -18.66 -12.90 -9.86
N THR A 494 -19.57 -13.34 -8.99
CA THR A 494 -19.57 -14.68 -8.40
C THR A 494 -19.65 -15.79 -9.46
N ARG A 495 -20.45 -15.58 -10.51
CA ARG A 495 -20.56 -16.50 -11.67
C ARG A 495 -19.25 -16.78 -12.41
N PHE A 496 -18.22 -15.95 -12.19
CA PHE A 496 -16.93 -16.11 -12.85
C PHE A 496 -15.93 -16.92 -12.02
N ILE A 497 -16.33 -17.41 -10.84
CA ILE A 497 -15.52 -18.26 -9.98
C ILE A 497 -15.68 -19.72 -10.46
N PRO A 498 -14.63 -20.37 -11.02
CA PRO A 498 -14.81 -21.64 -11.72
C PRO A 498 -15.20 -22.83 -10.84
N PHE A 499 -14.84 -22.82 -9.55
CA PHE A 499 -15.18 -23.89 -8.60
C PHE A 499 -16.56 -23.69 -7.96
N CYS A 500 -17.24 -22.60 -8.30
CA CYS A 500 -18.46 -22.21 -7.64
C CYS A 500 -19.68 -22.76 -8.38
N ASP A 501 -20.36 -23.74 -7.78
CA ASP A 501 -21.69 -24.18 -8.22
C ASP A 501 -22.72 -23.13 -7.83
N SER A 502 -22.80 -22.06 -8.62
CA SER A 502 -23.53 -20.87 -8.24
C SER A 502 -25.05 -21.04 -8.39
N VAL A 503 -25.79 -20.79 -7.32
CA VAL A 503 -27.25 -20.65 -7.36
C VAL A 503 -27.59 -19.29 -7.96
N MET A 504 -28.30 -19.30 -9.09
CA MET A 504 -28.72 -18.08 -9.77
C MET A 504 -30.10 -17.63 -9.27
N ILE A 505 -30.15 -16.45 -8.69
CA ILE A 505 -31.40 -15.77 -8.31
C ILE A 505 -31.80 -14.84 -9.45
N LYS A 506 -32.94 -15.13 -10.08
CA LYS A 506 -33.47 -14.35 -11.20
C LYS A 506 -34.00 -13.00 -10.70
N GLN A 507 -33.52 -11.93 -11.35
CA GLN A 507 -34.03 -10.55 -11.33
C GLN A 507 -34.64 -10.06 -10.00
N LEU A 508 -33.80 -9.41 -9.18
CA LEU A 508 -34.28 -8.59 -8.07
C LEU A 508 -34.37 -7.13 -8.49
N LYS A 509 -35.54 -6.52 -8.23
CA LYS A 509 -35.69 -5.07 -8.18
C LYS A 509 -35.80 -4.66 -6.71
N THR A 510 -34.81 -3.96 -6.20
CA THR A 510 -34.89 -3.31 -4.89
C THR A 510 -34.61 -1.83 -5.11
N GLY A 511 -35.66 -1.00 -5.00
CA GLY A 511 -35.56 0.45 -5.22
C GLY A 511 -35.08 0.87 -6.63
N SER A 512 -34.14 1.81 -6.71
CA SER A 512 -33.59 2.39 -7.95
C SER A 512 -32.51 1.53 -8.63
N VAL A 513 -32.11 0.40 -8.02
CA VAL A 513 -31.08 -0.49 -8.55
C VAL A 513 -31.68 -1.46 -9.58
N LYS A 514 -31.32 -1.31 -10.86
CA LYS A 514 -31.80 -2.18 -11.96
C LYS A 514 -30.71 -3.11 -12.52
N ARG A 515 -31.13 -4.38 -12.68
CA ARG A 515 -30.77 -5.40 -13.69
C ARG A 515 -29.48 -6.21 -13.50
N GLY A 516 -29.65 -7.43 -13.01
CA GLY A 516 -28.75 -8.57 -13.23
C GLY A 516 -29.28 -9.81 -12.52
N SER A 517 -28.98 -11.01 -13.03
CA SER A 517 -29.07 -12.20 -12.19
C SER A 517 -28.01 -12.12 -11.10
N ILE A 518 -28.36 -12.54 -9.88
CA ILE A 518 -27.45 -12.59 -8.75
C ILE A 518 -27.02 -14.02 -8.56
N ASN A 519 -25.74 -14.25 -8.30
CA ASN A 519 -25.17 -15.58 -8.19
C ASN A 519 -24.62 -15.75 -6.78
N LEU A 520 -25.01 -16.84 -6.13
CA LEU A 520 -24.60 -17.20 -4.78
C LEU A 520 -23.78 -18.48 -4.80
N CYS A 521 -22.65 -18.47 -4.12
CA CYS A 521 -21.78 -19.62 -3.99
C CYS A 521 -22.02 -20.34 -2.67
N SER A 522 -22.26 -21.65 -2.68
CA SER A 522 -22.44 -22.40 -1.43
C SER A 522 -21.14 -22.44 -0.61
N VAL A 523 -21.24 -22.20 0.69
CA VAL A 523 -20.17 -22.42 1.67
C VAL A 523 -20.21 -23.90 2.08
N SER A 524 -20.07 -24.83 1.13
CA SER A 524 -20.14 -26.26 1.48
C SER A 524 -18.88 -26.72 2.23
N SER A 525 -19.06 -27.64 3.18
CA SER A 525 -18.06 -28.21 4.08
C SER A 525 -17.13 -29.26 3.44
N GLN A 526 -17.18 -29.48 2.12
CA GLN A 526 -16.37 -30.51 1.44
C GLN A 526 -14.83 -30.36 1.53
N ASN A 527 -14.31 -29.36 2.24
CA ASN A 527 -12.87 -29.19 2.48
C ASN A 527 -12.44 -29.27 3.96
N ILE A 528 -13.34 -29.59 4.90
CA ILE A 528 -12.95 -29.72 6.32
C ILE A 528 -12.47 -31.16 6.64
N GLU A 529 -12.94 -32.19 5.93
CA GLU A 529 -12.57 -33.59 6.21
C GLU A 529 -11.18 -34.01 5.67
N SER A 530 -10.50 -33.21 4.87
CA SER A 530 -9.17 -33.58 4.34
C SER A 530 -7.99 -33.02 5.16
N ASN A 531 -8.17 -32.72 6.45
CA ASN A 531 -7.06 -32.40 7.34
C ASN A 531 -6.71 -33.62 8.23
N PRO A 532 -5.69 -34.43 7.89
CA PRO A 532 -5.36 -35.65 8.63
C PRO A 532 -4.79 -35.40 10.04
N ARG A 533 -4.64 -34.14 10.47
CA ARG A 533 -3.97 -33.79 11.74
C ARG A 533 -4.87 -33.72 12.96
N LYS A 534 -6.17 -34.01 12.85
CA LYS A 534 -7.09 -34.04 14.01
C LYS A 534 -7.36 -35.44 14.58
N THR A 535 -6.74 -36.50 14.06
CA THR A 535 -6.96 -37.88 14.51
C THR A 535 -5.77 -38.51 15.23
N LEU A 536 -4.90 -37.73 15.87
CA LEU A 536 -3.77 -38.28 16.64
C LEU A 536 -3.47 -37.52 17.94
N TRP A 537 -4.47 -37.42 18.82
CA TRP A 537 -4.22 -37.17 20.25
C TRP A 537 -5.23 -37.98 21.09
N LYS A 538 -5.09 -39.30 21.06
CA LYS A 538 -5.50 -40.16 22.17
C LYS A 538 -4.25 -40.84 22.72
N THR A 539 -3.91 -40.44 23.95
CA THR A 539 -3.20 -41.20 25.00
C THR A 539 -1.86 -41.84 24.63
N THR A 540 -0.75 -41.21 25.04
CA THR A 540 0.24 -41.85 25.92
C THR A 540 1.17 -40.81 26.56
N THR A 541 1.40 -41.00 27.85
CA THR A 541 2.14 -40.15 28.79
C THR A 541 3.62 -40.57 28.90
N HIS A 542 4.47 -39.56 29.19
CA HIS A 542 5.85 -39.57 29.74
C HIS A 542 7.07 -39.68 28.78
N PRO A 543 8.28 -39.20 29.18
CA PRO A 543 8.58 -37.89 29.77
C PRO A 543 9.81 -37.17 29.13
N HIS A 544 9.84 -35.85 29.35
CA HIS A 544 10.93 -34.86 29.28
C HIS A 544 12.34 -35.22 28.74
N THR A 545 12.77 -34.42 27.75
CA THR A 545 14.17 -33.97 27.55
C THR A 545 14.17 -32.51 27.06
N PRO A 546 15.10 -31.64 27.52
CA PRO A 546 15.05 -30.19 27.27
C PRO A 546 15.64 -29.79 25.91
N PRO A 547 15.24 -28.64 25.32
CA PRO A 547 15.73 -28.20 24.02
C PRO A 547 17.07 -27.46 24.13
N ILE A 548 18.00 -27.84 23.27
CA ILE A 548 19.27 -27.13 23.03
C ILE A 548 18.99 -25.89 22.17
N GLN A 549 19.33 -24.71 22.72
CA GLN A 549 19.37 -23.44 22.00
C GLN A 549 20.54 -23.40 21.02
N HIS A 550 20.26 -23.12 19.74
CA HIS A 550 21.24 -22.50 18.87
C HIS A 550 20.65 -21.24 18.23
N SER A 551 21.12 -20.11 18.73
CA SER A 551 20.93 -18.75 18.23
C SER A 551 22.04 -18.39 17.25
N LEU A 552 21.71 -18.09 15.99
CA LEU A 552 22.57 -17.35 15.04
C LEU A 552 21.70 -16.63 13.99
N PRO A 553 22.21 -15.53 13.37
CA PRO A 553 21.53 -14.24 13.40
C PRO A 553 20.76 -13.86 12.13
N GLU A 554 19.83 -12.92 12.31
CA GLU A 554 19.00 -12.28 11.30
C GLU A 554 19.83 -11.61 10.19
N MET A 555 19.65 -12.08 8.95
CA MET A 555 20.13 -11.41 7.75
C MET A 555 18.99 -10.56 7.15
N TYR A 556 19.21 -9.25 7.15
CA TYR A 556 18.40 -8.26 6.43
C TYR A 556 18.30 -8.62 4.94
N VAL A 557 17.10 -8.93 4.46
CA VAL A 557 16.81 -9.08 3.03
C VAL A 557 16.47 -7.70 2.46
N ARG A 558 17.36 -7.18 1.60
CA ARG A 558 17.14 -6.01 0.74
C ARG A 558 16.08 -6.34 -0.32
N GLU A 559 15.13 -5.43 -0.53
CA GLU A 559 14.27 -5.42 -1.71
C GLU A 559 15.08 -5.08 -2.98
N PRO A 560 14.70 -5.60 -4.17
CA PRO A 560 15.45 -5.39 -5.40
C PRO A 560 15.21 -3.97 -5.95
N GLY A 561 16.21 -3.12 -5.76
CA GLY A 561 16.40 -1.89 -6.52
C GLY A 561 16.97 -2.17 -7.91
N ILE A 562 16.39 -1.49 -8.89
CA ILE A 562 16.98 -0.87 -10.10
C ILE A 562 18.38 -1.40 -10.47
N GLY A 563 18.45 -2.08 -11.62
CA GLY A 563 19.68 -2.62 -12.18
C GLY A 563 20.64 -1.54 -12.65
N SER A 564 21.92 -1.74 -12.36
CA SER A 564 23.06 -1.05 -12.97
C SER A 564 23.82 -2.06 -13.85
N GLY A 565 24.11 -1.64 -15.09
CA GLY A 565 24.90 -2.37 -16.08
C GLY A 565 26.43 -2.34 -15.83
N PRO A 566 27.23 -2.86 -16.78
CA PRO A 566 28.40 -3.74 -16.55
C PRO A 566 29.75 -3.00 -16.62
N PRO A 567 30.92 -3.68 -16.48
CA PRO A 567 31.19 -5.08 -16.14
C PRO A 567 31.64 -5.35 -14.70
#